data_AF-A0A1T5CTE5-F1
#
_entry.id   AF-A0A1T5CTE5-F1
#
_cell.length_a   1.000
_cell.length_b   1.000
_cell.length_c   1.000
_cell.angle_alpha   90.00
_cell.angle_beta   90.00
_cell.angle_gamma   90.00
#
_symmetry.space_group_name_H-M   'P 1'
#
loop_
_entity.id
_entity.type
_entity.pdbx_description
1 polymer ?
#
loop_
_entity_poly.entity_id
_entity_poly.type
_entity_poly.pdbx_seq_one_letter_code
_entity_poly.pdbx_strand_id
1 'polypeptide(L)' 'MSEVPAHRGLRLASVLSVIAQAEEDARHYDLLPGNRDRHAEAAQQADRCAETSRSLARRLIEDAFPGVSWAMIERAAL' A
#
# COMPACT_ATOMS: atom_id res chain seq x y z
N MET A 1 17.83 8.16 19.11
CA MET A 1 16.66 7.47 19.67
C MET A 1 16.31 6.32 18.73
N SER A 2 16.74 5.10 19.04
CA SER A 2 16.45 3.94 18.20
C SER A 2 15.03 3.46 18.47
N GLU A 3 14.13 3.66 17.50
CA GLU A 3 12.84 2.98 17.49
C GLU A 3 13.05 1.47 17.65
N VAL A 4 12.36 0.89 18.63
CA VAL A 4 12.40 -0.56 18.91
C VAL A 4 11.94 -1.31 17.66
N PRO A 5 12.64 -2.36 17.19
CA PRO A 5 12.30 -3.10 15.96
C PRO A 5 10.83 -3.54 15.85
N ALA A 6 10.21 -3.88 16.99
CA ALA A 6 8.79 -4.23 17.06
C ALA A 6 7.85 -3.12 16.55
N HIS A 7 8.18 -1.84 16.77
CA HIS A 7 7.38 -0.71 16.30
C HIS A 7 7.42 -0.57 14.78
N ARG A 8 8.55 -0.88 14.16
CA ARG A 8 8.72 -0.84 12.69
C ARG A 8 7.89 -1.92 12.00
N GLY A 9 7.89 -3.14 12.55
CA GLY A 9 7.06 -4.24 12.05
C GLY A 9 5.57 -3.94 12.16
N LEU A 10 5.11 -3.39 13.30
CA LEU A 10 3.71 -2.97 13.47
C LEU A 10 3.31 -1.85 12.50
N ARG A 11 4.22 -0.90 12.24
CA ARG A 11 4.00 0.18 11.27
C ARG A 11 3.85 -0.36 9.85
N LEU A 12 4.72 -1.28 9.43
CA LEU A 12 4.61 -1.92 8.11
C LEU A 12 3.31 -2.72 7.99
N ALA A 13 2.95 -3.53 8.99
CA ALA A 13 1.70 -4.30 8.99
C ALA A 13 0.45 -3.40 8.88
N SER A 14 0.46 -2.26 9.56
CA SER A 14 -0.61 -1.25 9.46
C SER A 14 -0.70 -0.68 8.03
N VAL A 15 0.43 -0.31 7.42
CA VAL A 15 0.45 0.18 6.03
C VAL A 15 -0.05 -0.86 5.04
N LEU A 16 0.35 -2.14 5.21
CA LEU A 16 -0.14 -3.24 4.37
C LEU A 16 -1.65 -3.45 4.52
N SER A 17 -2.19 -3.28 5.72
CA SER A 17 -3.64 -3.36 5.95
C SER A 17 -4.41 -2.25 5.25
N VAL A 18 -3.86 -1.02 5.21
CA VAL A 18 -4.44 0.11 4.46
C VAL A 18 -4.47 -0.17 2.96
N ILE A 19 -3.40 -0.77 2.41
CA ILE A 19 -3.36 -1.16 0.99
C ILE A 19 -4.47 -2.17 0.69
N ALA A 20 -4.59 -3.23 1.51
CA ALA A 20 -5.59 -4.26 1.32
C ALA A 20 -7.02 -3.69 1.34
N GLN A 21 -7.31 -2.78 2.28
CA GLN A 21 -8.61 -2.11 2.35
C GLN A 21 -8.86 -1.24 1.12
N ALA A 22 -7.87 -0.44 0.69
CA ALA A 22 -8.03 0.42 -0.48
C ALA A 22 -8.26 -0.40 -1.77
N GLU A 23 -7.59 -1.55 -1.92
CA GLU A 23 -7.83 -2.45 -3.06
C GLU A 23 -9.22 -3.11 -3.01
N GLU A 24 -9.72 -3.43 -1.81
CA GLU A 24 -11.09 -3.91 -1.64
C GLU A 24 -12.12 -2.83 -1.99
N ASP A 25 -11.92 -1.61 -1.51
CA ASP A 25 -12.79 -0.47 -1.78
C ASP A 25 -12.85 -0.16 -3.29
N ALA A 26 -11.71 -0.14 -3.98
CA ALA A 26 -11.64 0.06 -5.43
C ALA A 26 -12.47 -0.99 -6.18
N ARG A 27 -12.27 -2.28 -5.86
CA ARG A 27 -13.04 -3.39 -6.45
C ARG A 27 -14.54 -3.27 -6.14
N HIS A 28 -14.89 -2.80 -4.94
CA HIS A 28 -16.28 -2.60 -4.59
C HIS A 28 -16.94 -1.53 -5.46
N TYR A 29 -16.28 -0.38 -5.63
CA TYR A 29 -16.81 0.71 -6.46
C TYR A 29 -16.92 0.34 -7.94
N ASP A 30 -16.00 -0.47 -8.47
CA ASP A 30 -16.07 -0.97 -9.85
C ASP A 30 -17.30 -1.86 -10.11
N LEU A 31 -17.77 -2.57 -9.08
CA LEU A 31 -18.88 -3.53 -9.18
C LEU A 31 -20.25 -2.92 -8.83
N LEU A 32 -20.30 -1.72 -8.26
CA LEU A 32 -21.54 -1.10 -7.81
C LEU A 32 -22.39 -0.58 -8.97
N PRO A 33 -23.68 -0.97 -9.07
CA PRO A 33 -24.61 -0.37 -10.00
C PRO A 33 -25.01 1.04 -9.53
N GLY A 34 -25.18 1.98 -10.46
CA GLY A 34 -25.61 3.35 -10.15
C GLY A 34 -24.58 4.40 -10.53
N ASN A 35 -24.55 5.51 -9.78
CA ASN A 35 -23.89 6.77 -10.10
C ASN A 35 -22.40 6.64 -10.49
N ARG A 36 -22.16 6.41 -11.79
CA ARG A 36 -20.85 6.11 -12.38
C ARG A 36 -19.79 7.13 -12.02
N ASP A 37 -20.11 8.42 -12.02
CA ASP A 37 -19.14 9.47 -11.77
C ASP A 37 -18.65 9.43 -10.31
N ARG A 38 -19.56 9.25 -9.35
CA ARG A 38 -19.19 9.09 -7.93
C ARG A 38 -18.39 7.81 -7.68
N HIS A 39 -18.71 6.73 -8.37
CA HIS A 39 -17.97 5.47 -8.22
C HIS A 39 -16.57 5.58 -8.82
N ALA A 40 -16.43 6.23 -9.99
CA ALA A 40 -15.14 6.49 -10.61
C ALA A 40 -14.24 7.36 -9.73
N GLU A 41 -14.78 8.43 -9.14
CA GLU A 41 -14.03 9.27 -8.19
C GLU A 41 -13.59 8.48 -6.95
N ALA A 42 -14.47 7.63 -6.40
CA ALA A 42 -14.17 6.82 -5.22
C ALA A 42 -13.12 5.73 -5.51
N ALA A 43 -13.23 5.03 -6.64
CA ALA A 43 -12.23 4.08 -7.11
C ALA A 43 -10.88 4.76 -7.32
N GLN A 44 -10.85 5.92 -7.98
CA GLN A 44 -9.62 6.68 -8.19
C GLN A 44 -8.98 7.14 -6.87
N GLN A 45 -9.80 7.50 -5.88
CA GLN A 45 -9.30 7.86 -4.56
C GLN A 45 -8.71 6.65 -3.83
N ALA A 46 -9.35 5.50 -3.92
CA ALA A 46 -8.85 4.25 -3.35
C ALA A 46 -7.51 3.83 -4.01
N ASP A 47 -7.40 3.92 -5.33
CA ASP A 47 -6.15 3.67 -6.06
C ASP A 47 -5.01 4.60 -5.62
N ARG A 48 -5.28 5.90 -5.49
CA ARG A 48 -4.29 6.87 -4.98
C ARG A 48 -3.83 6.55 -3.56
N CYS A 49 -4.75 6.08 -2.72
CA CYS A 49 -4.44 5.65 -1.35
C CYS A 49 -3.54 4.43 -1.34
N ALA A 50 -3.88 3.42 -2.15
CA ALA A 50 -3.07 2.21 -2.32
C ALA A 50 -1.66 2.54 -2.81
N GLU A 51 -1.51 3.37 -3.86
CA GLU A 51 -0.19 3.69 -4.41
C GLU A 51 0.69 4.50 -3.44
N THR A 52 0.08 5.44 -2.71
CA THR A 52 0.77 6.21 -1.67
C THR A 52 1.26 5.28 -0.55
N SER A 53 0.41 4.34 -0.13
CA SER A 53 0.72 3.37 0.92
C SER A 53 1.75 2.34 0.46
N ARG A 54 1.71 1.88 -0.80
CA ARG A 54 2.76 1.03 -1.41
C ARG A 54 4.10 1.75 -1.40
N SER A 55 4.14 3.02 -1.81
CA SER A 55 5.37 3.82 -1.77
C SER A 55 5.94 3.94 -0.35
N LEU A 56 5.08 4.08 0.67
CA LEU A 56 5.50 4.07 2.07
C LEU A 56 6.00 2.69 2.52
N ALA A 57 5.30 1.61 2.16
CA ALA A 57 5.69 0.24 2.49
C ALA A 57 7.06 -0.10 1.89
N ARG A 58 7.30 0.27 0.61
CA ARG A 58 8.60 0.10 -0.06
C ARG A 58 9.72 0.76 0.74
N ARG A 59 9.56 2.02 1.13
CA ARG A 59 10.55 2.75 1.95
C ARG A 59 10.79 2.07 3.29
N LEU A 60 9.73 1.65 3.99
CA LEU A 60 9.86 0.97 5.27
C LEU A 60 10.63 -0.36 5.16
N ILE A 61 10.48 -1.08 4.04
CA ILE A 61 11.21 -2.31 3.75
C ILE A 61 12.68 -1.99 3.45
N GLU A 62 12.97 -1.02 2.58
CA GLU A 62 14.34 -0.60 2.26
C GLU A 62 15.08 -0.08 3.52
N ASP A 63 14.40 0.68 4.38
CA ASP A 63 14.95 1.16 5.67
C ASP A 63 15.25 0.01 6.64
N ALA A 64 14.50 -1.10 6.56
CA ALA A 64 14.72 -2.29 7.38
C ALA A 64 15.88 -3.15 6.88
N PHE A 65 16.22 -3.08 5.60
CA PHE A 65 17.27 -3.87 4.96
C PHE A 65 18.27 -2.96 4.20
N PRO A 66 19.22 -2.32 4.92
CA PRO A 66 20.21 -1.46 4.28
C PRO A 66 20.98 -2.18 3.16
N GLY A 67 21.03 -1.56 1.98
CA GLY A 67 21.68 -2.12 0.79
C GLY A 67 20.77 -3.01 -0.07
N VAL A 68 19.53 -3.26 0.35
CA VAL A 68 18.49 -3.89 -0.47
C VAL A 68 17.57 -2.79 -1.01
N SER A 69 17.46 -2.68 -2.33
CA SER A 69 16.46 -1.82 -2.97
C SER A 69 15.23 -2.61 -3.39
N TRP A 70 14.10 -1.93 -3.53
CA TRP A 70 12.87 -2.53 -4.02
C TRP A 70 13.05 -3.17 -5.40
N ALA A 71 13.81 -2.53 -6.29
CA ALA A 71 14.13 -3.08 -7.61
C ALA A 71 14.91 -4.41 -7.54
N MET A 72 15.73 -4.61 -6.51
CA MET A 72 16.41 -5.90 -6.29
C MET A 72 15.41 -6.96 -5.83
N ILE A 73 14.48 -6.60 -4.94
CA ILE A 73 13.42 -7.49 -4.46
C ILE A 73 12.50 -7.90 -5.61
N GLU A 74 12.04 -6.94 -6.43
CA GLU A 74 11.20 -7.21 -7.61
C GLU A 74 11.86 -8.19 -8.58
N ARG A 75 13.15 -7.99 -8.86
CA ARG A 75 13.91 -8.90 -9.74
C ARG A 75 14.07 -10.30 -9.17
N ALA A 76 14.13 -10.46 -7.85
CA ALA A 76 14.26 -11.75 -7.19
C ALA A 76 12.94 -12.50 -7.06
N ALA A 77 11.81 -11.80 -7.19
CA ALA A 77 10.46 -12.36 -7.09
C ALA A 77 9.88 -12.83 -8.44
N LEU A 78 10.56 -12.54 -9.55
CA LEU A 78 10.26 -13.00 -10.91
C LEU A 78 10.91 -14.36 -11.20
#